data_AF-A0A2W5P7H7-F1
#
_entry.id   AF-A0A2W5P7H7-F1
#
_cell.length_a   1.000
_cell.length_b   1.000
_cell.length_c   1.000
_cell.angle_alpha   90.00
_cell.angle_beta   90.00
_cell.angle_gamma   90.00
#
_symmetry.space_group_name_H-M   'P 1'
#
loop_
_entity.id
_entity.type
_entity.pdbx_description
1 polymer ?
#
loop_
_entity_poly.entity_id
_entity_poly.type
_entity_poly.pdbx_seq_one_letter_code
_entity_poly.pdbx_strand_id
1 'polypeptide(L)'
;MIPPRIGLAALALAVATCCSPAPSQASADGGAVDRGWSALATQPRQTPAAGAALMRSWAGADGQTVSLGVAAPRLANRPTLTLRPVAGDNGPAIQAALATLRAAGGGTLRLAPGSYPVAGGPPAVAMDGLSDVLVDADGARLVFAQWGDGILISQAARLAIRGLSVGYARPATVAAQVRGGRLVFPGGAPDAGTTVHQITDLRPDGQRLLLGKDGRAPAAAPLNGFADGDPVQVKLAYYRGGAIRIADHGDRPVSHDITLDHVTVRDSAGGGVVVDLMDRGLAIVDSQFGTPGPSAIAYDALHVTAAGGDILVENNRFSGSGDDAINLASPILDAALNPGGRTAVIGGTGARVYPGARLALFDAALRLVGTAQVAGRLPRDPGGRMATTFTAPVAASGDVRYARNMDLLGRRYAVVGNQIADCLCHGVLVQNPDGLVRDNSFTGLRYNAIRVVTSAMWREGAGAQNVVVARNRIDTTGQDDRRGMMWAAITVYGELAADGAPQPPLATAPLHAGLLIRDNQIADVDQGCISVSSAVDVTLADNRCTGFNRRVDRQRMLIERASVADGLRRLPAKCAYLARGDGVWIDPLSTARVRENAPAAR
;
A
#
# COMPACT_ATOMS: atom_id res chain seq x y z
N MET A 1 -31.60 -3.42 76.72
CA MET A 1 -30.57 -4.20 76.03
C MET A 1 -30.42 -3.65 74.62
N ILE A 2 -29.31 -2.98 74.36
CA ILE A 2 -28.99 -2.21 73.15
C ILE A 2 -27.95 -3.02 72.36
N PRO A 3 -28.04 -3.17 71.03
CA PRO A 3 -27.08 -3.96 70.26
C PRO A 3 -25.74 -3.21 70.13
N PRO A 4 -24.61 -3.92 69.96
CA PRO A 4 -23.29 -3.31 69.95
C PRO A 4 -23.03 -2.57 68.63
N ARG A 5 -22.44 -1.38 68.74
CA ARG A 5 -21.92 -0.60 67.61
C ARG A 5 -20.62 -1.24 67.12
N ILE A 6 -20.60 -1.67 65.87
CA ILE A 6 -19.37 -2.04 65.16
C ILE A 6 -18.71 -0.73 64.69
N GLY A 7 -17.59 -0.38 65.30
CA GLY A 7 -16.77 0.75 64.88
C GLY A 7 -16.00 0.42 63.60
N LEU A 8 -16.28 1.14 62.52
CA LEU A 8 -15.44 1.18 61.32
C LEU A 8 -14.17 1.97 61.66
N ALA A 9 -13.07 1.26 61.90
CA ALA A 9 -11.75 1.85 61.91
C ALA A 9 -11.40 2.29 60.47
N ALA A 10 -11.21 3.59 60.28
CA ALA A 10 -10.68 4.14 59.05
C ALA A 10 -9.23 3.65 58.88
N LEU A 11 -9.02 2.65 58.04
CA LEU A 11 -7.69 2.26 57.58
C LEU A 11 -7.22 3.33 56.58
N ALA A 12 -6.51 4.34 57.07
CA ALA A 12 -5.78 5.27 56.23
C ALA A 12 -4.64 4.50 55.54
N LEU A 13 -4.90 4.01 54.33
CA LEU A 13 -3.87 3.47 53.46
C LEU A 13 -3.03 4.65 52.97
N ALA A 14 -1.94 4.93 53.69
CA ALA A 14 -0.89 5.82 53.20
C ALA A 14 -0.22 5.16 51.99
N VAL A 15 -0.76 5.43 50.80
CA VAL A 15 -0.04 5.18 49.55
C VAL A 15 1.07 6.22 49.50
N ALA A 16 2.26 5.83 49.95
CA ALA A 16 3.48 6.53 49.62
C ALA A 16 3.64 6.46 48.09
N THR A 17 3.17 7.49 47.41
CA THR A 17 3.56 7.78 46.02
C THR A 17 5.04 8.14 46.06
N CYS A 18 5.90 7.13 45.97
CA CYS A 18 7.27 7.33 45.51
C CYS A 18 7.17 7.83 44.07
N CYS A 19 7.08 9.15 43.90
CA CYS A 19 7.47 9.83 42.68
C CYS A 19 8.97 9.61 42.49
N SER A 20 9.36 8.42 42.02
CA SER A 20 10.60 8.32 41.27
C SER A 20 10.40 9.20 40.04
N PRO A 21 11.25 10.21 39.78
CA PRO A 21 11.23 10.87 38.49
C PRO A 21 11.33 9.77 37.44
N ALA A 22 10.42 9.78 36.45
CA ALA A 22 10.62 9.00 35.24
C ALA A 22 12.07 9.26 34.79
N PRO A 23 12.84 8.22 34.43
CA PRO A 23 14.20 8.43 33.98
C PRO A 23 14.16 9.54 32.94
N SER A 24 14.82 10.67 33.26
CA SER A 24 15.06 11.74 32.30
C SER A 24 15.49 11.04 31.03
N GLN A 25 14.84 11.35 29.89
CA GLN A 25 15.24 10.84 28.58
C GLN A 25 16.74 11.07 28.43
N ALA A 26 17.52 10.07 28.81
CA ALA A 26 18.94 10.04 28.56
C ALA A 26 19.00 10.05 27.05
N SER A 27 19.63 11.07 26.51
CA SER A 27 20.20 11.08 25.18
C SER A 27 21.19 9.91 25.08
N ALA A 28 20.66 8.69 24.99
CA ALA A 28 21.42 7.48 24.78
C ALA A 28 21.32 7.20 23.28
N ASP A 29 22.26 7.77 22.51
CA ASP A 29 22.97 7.19 21.37
C ASP A 29 22.30 6.09 20.49
N GLY A 30 20.98 6.09 20.32
CA GLY A 30 20.29 5.46 19.19
C GLY A 30 20.58 6.17 17.86
N GLY A 31 21.43 7.21 17.89
CA GLY A 31 21.69 8.14 16.80
C GLY A 31 22.55 7.61 15.64
N ALA A 32 23.20 6.45 15.76
CA ALA A 32 24.07 5.93 14.70
C ALA A 32 23.43 4.80 13.87
N VAL A 33 22.71 3.86 14.50
CA VAL A 33 22.16 2.67 13.81
C VAL A 33 20.82 2.99 13.14
N ASP A 34 19.95 3.80 13.76
CA ASP A 34 18.66 4.20 13.16
C ASP A 34 18.84 5.19 11.99
N ARG A 35 19.86 6.05 12.04
CA ARG A 35 20.25 6.86 10.86
C ARG A 35 20.81 6.01 9.74
N GLY A 36 21.38 4.85 10.06
CA GLY A 36 21.95 3.92 9.09
C GLY A 36 20.89 3.44 8.09
N TRP A 37 19.71 3.04 8.55
CA TRP A 37 18.66 2.59 7.65
C TRP A 37 18.12 3.71 6.77
N SER A 38 17.77 4.87 7.34
CA SER A 38 17.25 5.99 6.55
C SER A 38 18.25 6.44 5.49
N ALA A 39 19.55 6.51 5.81
CA ALA A 39 20.59 6.85 4.84
C ALA A 39 20.74 5.81 3.72
N LEU A 40 20.64 4.52 4.04
CA LEU A 40 20.71 3.43 3.05
C LEU A 40 19.45 3.37 2.15
N ALA A 41 18.27 3.56 2.74
CA ALA A 41 17.00 3.45 2.05
C ALA A 41 16.75 4.63 1.09
N THR A 42 17.23 5.83 1.44
CA THR A 42 17.02 7.07 0.67
C THR A 42 18.12 7.37 -0.34
N GLN A 43 18.94 6.39 -0.72
CA GLN A 43 20.00 6.55 -1.74
C GLN A 43 19.91 5.48 -2.83
N PRO A 44 19.96 5.84 -4.13
CA PRO A 44 20.07 7.20 -4.68
C PRO A 44 18.73 7.95 -4.76
N ARG A 45 18.77 9.29 -4.64
CA ARG A 45 17.60 10.19 -4.69
C ARG A 45 17.21 10.68 -6.07
N GLN A 46 18.13 10.54 -7.02
CA GLN A 46 17.94 10.95 -8.40
C GLN A 46 17.60 9.73 -9.25
N THR A 47 16.72 9.91 -10.21
CA THR A 47 16.39 8.85 -11.16
C THR A 47 17.60 8.63 -12.09
N PRO A 48 17.92 7.36 -12.43
CA PRO A 48 18.91 7.08 -13.46
C PRO A 48 18.35 7.25 -14.90
N ALA A 49 17.06 7.53 -15.06
CA ALA A 49 16.40 7.63 -16.37
C ALA A 49 16.73 8.96 -17.08
N ALA A 50 17.88 9.03 -17.76
CA ALA A 50 18.25 10.18 -18.58
C ALA A 50 17.26 10.38 -19.74
N GLY A 51 16.79 11.62 -19.94
CA GLY A 51 15.86 11.96 -21.02
C GLY A 51 14.46 11.37 -20.85
N ALA A 52 14.05 11.06 -19.61
CA ALA A 52 12.71 10.57 -19.32
C ALA A 52 11.63 11.56 -19.80
N ALA A 53 10.55 11.00 -20.35
CA ALA A 53 9.44 11.77 -20.90
C ALA A 53 8.52 12.30 -19.79
N LEU A 54 8.39 11.54 -18.70
CA LEU A 54 7.68 11.96 -17.50
C LEU A 54 8.69 12.13 -16.37
N MET A 55 8.84 13.36 -15.88
CA MET A 55 9.78 13.73 -14.82
C MET A 55 9.07 14.48 -13.71
N ARG A 56 9.31 14.11 -12.46
CA ARG A 56 8.87 14.89 -11.29
C ARG A 56 10.05 15.11 -10.35
N SER A 57 10.05 16.27 -9.71
CA SER A 57 11.05 16.66 -8.71
C SER A 57 10.36 17.36 -7.55
N TRP A 58 10.83 17.10 -6.33
CA TRP A 58 10.35 17.76 -5.12
C TRP A 58 11.46 17.83 -4.08
N ALA A 59 11.31 18.75 -3.14
CA ALA A 59 12.13 18.73 -1.92
C ALA A 59 11.59 17.67 -0.98
N GLY A 60 12.44 16.73 -0.56
CA GLY A 60 12.15 15.77 0.50
C GLY A 60 11.87 16.46 1.84
N ALA A 61 11.48 15.67 2.83
CA ALA A 61 11.28 16.16 4.20
C ALA A 61 12.56 16.72 4.82
N ASP A 62 13.73 16.26 4.36
CA ASP A 62 15.04 16.81 4.74
C ASP A 62 15.53 17.98 3.87
N GLY A 63 14.69 18.45 2.94
CA GLY A 63 14.96 19.60 2.06
C GLY A 63 15.81 19.28 0.83
N GLN A 64 16.38 18.08 0.70
CA GLN A 64 17.13 17.72 -0.51
C GLN A 64 16.18 17.36 -1.66
N THR A 65 16.61 17.62 -2.89
CA THR A 65 15.84 17.27 -4.07
C THR A 65 15.78 15.76 -4.28
N VAL A 66 14.57 15.25 -4.50
CA VAL A 66 14.28 13.92 -5.01
C VAL A 66 13.72 14.08 -6.42
N SER A 67 14.14 13.22 -7.35
CA SER A 67 13.59 13.20 -8.71
C SER A 67 13.21 11.79 -9.12
N LEU A 68 12.07 11.63 -9.79
CA LEU A 68 11.70 10.39 -10.48
C LEU A 68 11.58 10.64 -11.98
N GLY A 69 11.74 9.58 -12.77
CA GLY A 69 11.66 9.62 -14.23
C GLY A 69 11.17 8.32 -14.84
N VAL A 70 10.33 8.42 -15.87
CA VAL A 70 9.86 7.31 -16.69
C VAL A 70 10.15 7.62 -18.16
N ALA A 71 10.91 6.76 -18.83
CA ALA A 71 11.28 6.96 -20.23
C ALA A 71 10.14 6.54 -21.20
N ALA A 72 10.00 7.27 -22.31
CA ALA A 72 9.06 6.92 -23.36
C ALA A 72 9.63 5.87 -24.35
N PRO A 73 8.76 5.14 -25.07
CA PRO A 73 9.15 4.32 -26.21
C PRO A 73 9.88 5.11 -27.30
N ARG A 74 10.92 4.52 -27.90
CA ARG A 74 11.67 5.10 -29.03
C ARG A 74 11.13 4.61 -30.37
N LEU A 75 10.17 5.35 -30.93
CA LEU A 75 9.34 4.90 -32.07
C LEU A 75 9.82 5.35 -33.46
N ALA A 76 10.83 6.22 -33.56
CA ALA A 76 11.29 6.73 -34.84
C ALA A 76 11.73 5.60 -35.78
N ASN A 77 11.22 5.61 -37.03
CA ASN A 77 11.49 4.60 -38.06
C ASN A 77 11.06 3.16 -37.68
N ARG A 78 10.15 2.99 -36.72
CA ARG A 78 9.60 1.69 -36.33
C ARG A 78 8.26 1.40 -37.04
N PRO A 79 7.89 0.13 -37.24
CA PRO A 79 6.63 -0.23 -37.88
C PRO A 79 5.41 0.22 -37.07
N THR A 80 4.30 0.45 -37.77
CA THR A 80 2.98 0.65 -37.18
C THR A 80 2.03 -0.42 -37.73
N LEU A 81 1.43 -1.20 -36.83
CA LEU A 81 0.44 -2.23 -37.16
C LEU A 81 -0.93 -1.74 -36.68
N THR A 82 -1.98 -1.94 -37.47
CA THR A 82 -3.35 -1.55 -37.09
C THR A 82 -4.27 -2.76 -37.10
N LEU A 83 -5.01 -2.97 -36.01
CA LEU A 83 -6.03 -4.01 -35.90
C LEU A 83 -7.42 -3.38 -35.76
N ARG A 84 -8.42 -4.00 -36.38
CA ARG A 84 -9.85 -3.68 -36.18
C ARG A 84 -10.50 -4.79 -35.36
N PRO A 85 -11.49 -4.48 -34.52
CA PRO A 85 -12.15 -5.51 -33.73
C PRO A 85 -12.95 -6.46 -34.63
N VAL A 86 -12.95 -7.74 -34.27
CA VAL A 86 -13.87 -8.76 -34.83
C VAL A 86 -14.81 -9.25 -33.73
N ALA A 87 -15.96 -9.81 -34.13
CA ALA A 87 -16.98 -10.31 -33.19
C ALA A 87 -16.52 -11.51 -32.33
N GLY A 88 -15.53 -12.27 -32.81
CA GLY A 88 -14.97 -13.43 -32.12
C GLY A 88 -13.76 -13.10 -31.24
N ASP A 89 -12.92 -14.10 -30.99
CA ASP A 89 -11.70 -13.94 -30.21
C ASP A 89 -10.65 -13.10 -30.96
N ASN A 90 -10.30 -11.95 -30.39
CA ASN A 90 -9.29 -11.05 -30.93
C ASN A 90 -7.89 -11.33 -30.38
N GLY A 91 -7.76 -12.19 -29.35
CA GLY A 91 -6.50 -12.51 -28.68
C GLY A 91 -5.38 -12.93 -29.64
N PRO A 92 -5.60 -13.91 -30.54
CA PRO A 92 -4.57 -14.37 -31.47
C PRO A 92 -4.03 -13.28 -32.40
N ALA A 93 -4.88 -12.37 -32.89
CA ALA A 93 -4.46 -11.29 -33.78
C ALA A 93 -3.62 -10.24 -33.03
N ILE A 94 -4.01 -9.91 -31.80
CA ILE A 94 -3.24 -9.02 -30.92
C ILE A 94 -1.86 -9.64 -30.64
N GLN A 95 -1.81 -10.93 -30.28
CA GLN A 95 -0.56 -11.65 -30.02
C GLN A 95 0.37 -11.68 -31.22
N ALA A 96 -0.15 -11.97 -32.42
CA ALA A 96 0.63 -11.97 -33.65
C ALA A 96 1.26 -10.59 -33.93
N ALA A 97 0.47 -9.51 -33.76
CA ALA A 97 0.98 -8.15 -33.95
C ALA A 97 2.08 -7.79 -32.94
N LEU A 98 1.90 -8.13 -31.66
CA LEU A 98 2.92 -7.91 -30.62
C LEU A 98 4.20 -8.71 -30.92
N ALA A 99 4.08 -9.95 -31.40
CA ALA A 99 5.23 -10.75 -31.82
C ALA A 99 5.99 -10.12 -32.99
N THR A 100 5.27 -9.54 -33.97
CA THR A 100 5.88 -8.79 -35.08
C THR A 100 6.63 -7.55 -34.58
N LEU A 101 6.04 -6.77 -33.67
CA LEU A 101 6.70 -5.59 -33.09
C LEU A 101 7.94 -5.99 -32.28
N ARG A 102 7.87 -7.08 -31.52
CA ARG A 102 9.03 -7.64 -30.80
C ARG A 102 10.16 -8.00 -31.76
N ALA A 103 9.85 -8.72 -32.85
CA ALA A 103 10.84 -9.08 -33.86
C ALA A 103 11.44 -7.86 -34.57
N ALA A 104 10.68 -6.77 -34.71
CA ALA A 104 11.14 -5.50 -35.25
C ALA A 104 11.91 -4.62 -34.24
N GLY A 105 12.03 -5.06 -32.97
CA GLY A 105 12.68 -4.32 -31.89
C GLY A 105 11.92 -3.07 -31.44
N GLY A 106 10.60 -3.02 -31.64
CA GLY A 106 9.72 -1.93 -31.23
C GLY A 106 8.72 -1.50 -32.30
N GLY A 107 7.90 -0.49 -31.98
CA GLY A 107 6.92 0.09 -32.89
C GLY A 107 5.57 0.37 -32.25
N THR A 108 4.57 0.62 -33.09
CA THR A 108 3.22 0.99 -32.62
C THR A 108 2.21 -0.08 -33.00
N LEU A 109 1.46 -0.57 -32.01
CA LEU A 109 0.22 -1.32 -32.23
C LEU A 109 -0.96 -0.37 -32.05
N ARG A 110 -1.68 -0.09 -33.13
CA ARG A 110 -2.92 0.67 -33.09
C ARG A 110 -4.12 -0.27 -33.05
N LEU A 111 -4.95 -0.12 -32.02
CA LEU A 111 -6.27 -0.75 -31.96
C LEU A 111 -7.32 0.28 -32.37
N ALA A 112 -8.07 0.00 -33.44
CA ALA A 112 -9.18 0.86 -33.83
C ALA A 112 -10.27 0.87 -32.73
N PRO A 113 -11.06 1.95 -32.59
CA PRO A 113 -12.14 1.99 -31.61
C PRO A 113 -13.13 0.82 -31.76
N GLY A 114 -13.58 0.28 -30.63
CA GLY A 114 -14.58 -0.80 -30.58
C GLY A 114 -14.28 -1.87 -29.53
N SER A 115 -15.14 -2.89 -29.49
CA SER A 115 -15.02 -3.99 -28.52
C SER A 115 -14.25 -5.16 -29.10
N TYR A 116 -13.25 -5.62 -28.35
CA TYR A 116 -12.40 -6.76 -28.65
C TYR A 116 -12.65 -7.84 -27.61
N PRO A 117 -13.59 -8.78 -27.85
CA PRO A 117 -13.67 -9.99 -27.04
C PRO A 117 -12.35 -10.76 -27.10
N VAL A 118 -11.88 -11.22 -25.94
CA VAL A 118 -10.69 -12.07 -25.81
C VAL A 118 -11.08 -13.33 -25.04
N ALA A 119 -11.07 -14.46 -25.72
CA ALA A 119 -11.58 -15.73 -25.19
C ALA A 119 -10.53 -16.51 -24.39
N GLY A 120 -9.25 -16.35 -24.73
CA GLY A 120 -8.12 -17.04 -24.10
C GLY A 120 -7.76 -16.53 -22.68
N GLY A 121 -6.74 -17.17 -22.11
CA GLY A 121 -6.15 -16.80 -20.82
C GLY A 121 -6.62 -17.65 -19.62
N PRO A 122 -6.12 -17.33 -18.41
CA PRO A 122 -5.17 -16.25 -18.09
C PRO A 122 -3.68 -16.60 -18.35
N PRO A 123 -2.82 -15.65 -18.78
CA PRO A 123 -3.16 -14.27 -19.14
C PRO A 123 -3.92 -14.19 -20.48
N ALA A 124 -4.86 -13.26 -20.62
CA ALA A 124 -5.60 -13.10 -21.87
C ALA A 124 -4.73 -12.47 -22.98
N VAL A 125 -3.86 -11.52 -22.62
CA VAL A 125 -2.85 -10.94 -23.51
C VAL A 125 -1.50 -10.88 -22.80
N ALA A 126 -0.53 -11.69 -23.23
CA ALA A 126 0.87 -11.53 -22.85
C ALA A 126 1.57 -10.44 -23.68
N MET A 127 2.34 -9.58 -23.01
CA MET A 127 3.21 -8.54 -23.54
C MET A 127 4.64 -8.80 -23.04
N ASP A 128 5.19 -9.94 -23.46
CA ASP A 128 6.48 -10.46 -23.00
C ASP A 128 7.65 -10.07 -23.91
N GLY A 129 8.72 -9.52 -23.31
CA GLY A 129 9.95 -9.19 -24.02
C GLY A 129 9.81 -8.02 -25.00
N LEU A 130 8.86 -7.11 -24.77
CA LEU A 130 8.65 -5.95 -25.63
C LEU A 130 9.61 -4.82 -25.27
N SER A 131 10.19 -4.17 -26.28
CA SER A 131 11.04 -3.00 -26.09
C SER A 131 10.64 -1.90 -27.06
N ASP A 132 10.54 -0.66 -26.58
CA ASP A 132 10.17 0.50 -27.40
C ASP A 132 8.85 0.32 -28.15
N VAL A 133 7.80 -0.08 -27.41
CA VAL A 133 6.47 -0.33 -27.96
C VAL A 133 5.45 0.67 -27.42
N LEU A 134 4.61 1.20 -28.32
CA LEU A 134 3.39 1.93 -27.98
C LEU A 134 2.18 1.11 -28.41
N VAL A 135 1.27 0.84 -27.47
CA VAL A 135 -0.09 0.36 -27.75
C VAL A 135 -1.01 1.57 -27.74
N ASP A 136 -1.38 2.05 -28.92
CA ASP A 136 -2.25 3.21 -29.16
C ASP A 136 -3.69 2.70 -29.36
N ALA A 137 -4.52 2.81 -28.34
CA ALA A 137 -5.79 2.09 -28.26
C ALA A 137 -6.96 2.98 -27.84
N ASP A 138 -6.92 4.26 -28.22
CA ASP A 138 -7.98 5.22 -27.94
C ASP A 138 -9.35 4.71 -28.45
N GLY A 139 -10.30 4.60 -27.54
CA GLY A 139 -11.64 4.06 -27.80
C GLY A 139 -11.74 2.53 -27.94
N ALA A 140 -10.65 1.78 -27.80
CA ALA A 140 -10.67 0.32 -27.83
C ALA A 140 -10.99 -0.28 -26.46
N ARG A 141 -11.77 -1.36 -26.46
CA ARG A 141 -12.24 -2.06 -25.25
C ARG A 141 -11.90 -3.54 -25.30
N LEU A 142 -10.93 -4.00 -24.52
CA LEU A 142 -10.73 -5.44 -24.33
C LEU A 142 -11.76 -5.97 -23.33
N VAL A 143 -12.38 -7.09 -23.66
CA VAL A 143 -13.36 -7.79 -22.81
C VAL A 143 -12.88 -9.22 -22.60
N PHE A 144 -12.36 -9.52 -21.42
CA PHE A 144 -11.79 -10.83 -21.08
C PHE A 144 -12.89 -11.81 -20.68
N ALA A 145 -12.91 -13.00 -21.28
CA ALA A 145 -13.91 -14.02 -20.96
C ALA A 145 -13.69 -14.70 -19.60
N GLN A 146 -12.42 -14.83 -19.18
CA GLN A 146 -12.02 -15.55 -17.97
C GLN A 146 -11.42 -14.60 -16.93
N TRP A 147 -11.74 -14.83 -15.65
CA TRP A 147 -11.06 -14.15 -14.54
C TRP A 147 -9.62 -14.63 -14.40
N GLY A 148 -8.71 -13.71 -14.11
CA GLY A 148 -7.28 -13.97 -13.97
C GLY A 148 -6.48 -12.74 -14.38
N ASP A 149 -5.30 -12.95 -14.94
CA ASP A 149 -4.54 -11.85 -15.53
C ASP A 149 -5.14 -11.47 -16.88
N GLY A 150 -5.53 -10.21 -17.05
CA GLY A 150 -6.01 -9.67 -18.32
C GLY A 150 -4.84 -9.47 -19.26
N ILE A 151 -4.06 -8.43 -19.00
CA ILE A 151 -2.77 -8.18 -19.66
C ILE A 151 -1.64 -8.57 -18.72
N LEU A 152 -0.68 -9.39 -19.18
CA LEU A 152 0.56 -9.67 -18.46
C LEU A 152 1.74 -9.02 -19.17
N ILE A 153 2.43 -8.11 -18.51
CA ILE A 153 3.66 -7.47 -18.96
C ILE A 153 4.83 -8.15 -18.24
N SER A 154 5.82 -8.61 -19.01
CA SER A 154 7.02 -9.24 -18.48
C SER A 154 8.22 -8.92 -19.37
N GLN A 155 9.40 -8.79 -18.74
CA GLN A 155 10.67 -8.55 -19.43
C GLN A 155 10.62 -7.37 -20.42
N ALA A 156 9.87 -6.31 -20.10
CA ALA A 156 9.55 -5.23 -21.03
C ALA A 156 10.32 -3.93 -20.73
N ALA A 157 10.70 -3.17 -21.76
CA ALA A 157 11.45 -1.92 -21.61
C ALA A 157 10.81 -0.80 -22.43
N ARG A 158 10.47 0.34 -21.79
CA ARG A 158 9.88 1.49 -22.50
C ARG A 158 8.63 1.08 -23.27
N LEU A 159 7.65 0.54 -22.54
CA LEU A 159 6.34 0.13 -23.05
C LEU A 159 5.29 1.13 -22.59
N ALA A 160 4.51 1.67 -23.52
CA ALA A 160 3.38 2.54 -23.21
C ALA A 160 2.07 1.93 -23.72
N ILE A 161 1.02 1.98 -22.89
CA ILE A 161 -0.35 1.65 -23.26
C ILE A 161 -1.18 2.91 -23.10
N ARG A 162 -1.82 3.37 -24.17
CA ARG A 162 -2.59 4.62 -24.19
C ARG A 162 -4.04 4.42 -24.60
N GLY A 163 -4.97 5.00 -23.84
CA GLY A 163 -6.40 5.09 -24.19
C GLY A 163 -7.18 3.78 -24.09
N LEU A 164 -6.54 2.70 -23.61
CA LEU A 164 -7.14 1.37 -23.58
C LEU A 164 -8.14 1.23 -22.43
N SER A 165 -9.31 0.65 -22.70
CA SER A 165 -10.24 0.23 -21.66
C SER A 165 -10.27 -1.30 -21.51
N VAL A 166 -10.04 -1.81 -20.31
CA VAL A 166 -10.02 -3.25 -20.00
C VAL A 166 -11.08 -3.63 -18.98
N GLY A 167 -11.51 -4.89 -19.01
CA GLY A 167 -12.45 -5.47 -18.05
C GLY A 167 -12.92 -6.85 -18.48
N TYR A 168 -13.81 -7.45 -17.70
CA TYR A 168 -14.25 -8.83 -17.84
C TYR A 168 -15.68 -8.91 -18.35
N ALA A 169 -16.00 -10.00 -19.06
CA ALA A 169 -17.36 -10.27 -19.50
C ALA A 169 -18.32 -10.57 -18.32
N ARG A 170 -17.76 -11.06 -17.21
CA ARG A 170 -18.50 -11.37 -15.97
C ARG A 170 -17.90 -10.58 -14.81
N PRO A 171 -18.71 -9.84 -14.02
CA PRO A 171 -18.22 -9.08 -12.89
C PRO A 171 -17.81 -10.01 -11.75
N ALA A 172 -16.67 -9.74 -11.12
CA ALA A 172 -16.19 -10.51 -9.96
C ALA A 172 -16.73 -9.99 -8.62
N THR A 173 -17.43 -8.86 -8.65
CA THR A 173 -18.15 -8.28 -7.52
C THR A 173 -19.59 -8.05 -7.94
N VAL A 174 -20.53 -8.44 -7.09
CA VAL A 174 -21.96 -8.31 -7.37
C VAL A 174 -22.69 -7.72 -6.16
N ALA A 175 -23.76 -6.99 -6.44
CA ALA A 175 -24.66 -6.52 -5.40
C ALA A 175 -25.63 -7.63 -4.97
N ALA A 176 -25.91 -7.70 -3.67
CA ALA A 176 -26.93 -8.57 -3.10
C ALA A 176 -27.64 -7.86 -1.94
N GLN A 177 -28.68 -8.49 -1.42
CA GLN A 177 -29.36 -8.08 -0.20
C GLN A 177 -29.46 -9.26 0.75
N VAL A 178 -29.33 -9.02 2.06
CA VAL A 178 -29.64 -10.03 3.07
C VAL A 178 -31.16 -10.15 3.20
N ARG A 179 -31.71 -11.34 3.00
CA ARG A 179 -33.14 -11.65 3.23
C ARG A 179 -33.31 -13.04 3.84
N GLY A 180 -34.02 -13.14 4.96
CA GLY A 180 -34.24 -14.38 5.70
C GLY A 180 -32.94 -15.11 6.04
N GLY A 181 -31.86 -14.35 6.36
CA GLY A 181 -30.53 -14.92 6.62
C GLY A 181 -29.82 -15.50 5.39
N ARG A 182 -30.20 -15.07 4.18
CA ARG A 182 -29.58 -15.50 2.91
C ARG A 182 -29.22 -14.31 2.02
N LEU A 183 -28.29 -14.52 1.10
CA LEU A 183 -28.00 -13.57 0.04
C LEU A 183 -29.03 -13.71 -1.09
N VAL A 184 -29.69 -12.61 -1.43
CA VAL A 184 -30.60 -12.49 -2.57
C VAL A 184 -29.98 -11.54 -3.59
N PHE A 185 -29.78 -12.01 -4.82
CA PHE A 185 -29.12 -11.27 -5.89
C PHE A 185 -30.16 -10.69 -6.86
N PRO A 186 -30.33 -9.36 -6.93
CA PRO A 186 -31.34 -8.74 -7.79
C PRO A 186 -31.08 -8.97 -9.29
N GLY A 187 -29.82 -9.10 -9.69
CA GLY A 187 -29.39 -9.30 -11.08
C GLY A 187 -29.29 -10.76 -11.53
N GLY A 188 -29.84 -11.70 -10.75
CA GLY A 188 -29.63 -13.14 -10.93
C GLY A 188 -28.51 -13.67 -10.03
N ALA A 189 -28.64 -14.93 -9.60
CA ALA A 189 -27.65 -15.58 -8.75
C ALA A 189 -26.34 -15.84 -9.53
N PRO A 190 -25.18 -15.83 -8.85
CA PRO A 190 -23.93 -16.29 -9.45
C PRO A 190 -24.06 -17.72 -10.02
N ASP A 191 -23.25 -18.03 -11.03
CA ASP A 191 -23.19 -19.37 -11.63
C ASP A 191 -23.04 -20.46 -10.56
N ALA A 192 -23.68 -21.61 -10.76
CA ALA A 192 -23.59 -22.73 -9.84
C ALA A 192 -22.11 -23.13 -9.60
N GLY A 193 -21.74 -23.32 -8.33
CA GLY A 193 -20.36 -23.61 -7.92
C GLY A 193 -19.49 -22.38 -7.66
N THR A 194 -19.97 -21.16 -7.96
CA THR A 194 -19.26 -19.92 -7.60
C THR A 194 -19.17 -19.76 -6.08
N THR A 195 -17.97 -19.48 -5.56
CA THR A 195 -17.74 -19.21 -4.14
C THR A 195 -17.76 -17.71 -3.82
N VAL A 196 -18.27 -17.38 -2.65
CA VAL A 196 -18.17 -16.06 -2.01
C VAL A 196 -16.91 -16.02 -1.17
N HIS A 197 -16.13 -14.97 -1.31
CA HIS A 197 -14.89 -14.77 -0.55
C HIS A 197 -14.97 -13.60 0.43
N GLN A 198 -15.87 -12.65 0.17
CA GLN A 198 -16.11 -11.53 1.05
C GLN A 198 -17.54 -11.01 0.89
N ILE A 199 -18.12 -10.57 1.99
CA ILE A 199 -19.39 -9.87 2.04
C ILE A 199 -19.17 -8.55 2.74
N THR A 200 -19.70 -7.47 2.19
CA THR A 200 -19.47 -6.12 2.70
C THR A 200 -20.79 -5.38 2.71
N ASP A 201 -21.27 -5.01 3.89
CA ASP A 201 -22.45 -4.16 4.04
C ASP A 201 -22.10 -2.76 3.52
N LEU A 202 -22.87 -2.28 2.56
CA LEU A 202 -22.63 -1.04 1.83
C LEU A 202 -22.96 0.24 2.62
N ARG A 203 -23.52 0.12 3.83
CA ARG A 203 -23.69 1.26 4.73
C ARG A 203 -22.33 1.81 5.21
N PRO A 204 -22.24 3.10 5.56
CA PRO A 204 -20.99 3.71 6.03
C PRO A 204 -20.38 3.06 7.28
N ASP A 205 -21.19 2.45 8.14
CA ASP A 205 -20.77 1.71 9.35
C ASP A 205 -20.88 0.19 9.17
N GLY A 206 -21.11 -0.26 7.95
CA GLY A 206 -21.35 -1.64 7.61
C GLY A 206 -20.12 -2.52 7.81
N GLN A 207 -20.34 -3.71 8.35
CA GLN A 207 -19.28 -4.69 8.57
C GLN A 207 -18.77 -5.35 7.29
N ARG A 208 -17.51 -5.81 7.34
CA ARG A 208 -16.86 -6.60 6.31
C ARG A 208 -16.62 -8.01 6.85
N LEU A 209 -17.15 -9.02 6.18
CA LEU A 209 -16.92 -10.43 6.47
C LEU A 209 -15.95 -11.01 5.45
N LEU A 210 -14.80 -11.51 5.91
CA LEU A 210 -13.80 -12.20 5.11
C LEU A 210 -13.95 -13.71 5.28
N LEU A 211 -14.12 -14.43 4.16
CA LEU A 211 -14.24 -15.90 4.15
C LEU A 211 -12.93 -16.59 3.73
N GLY A 212 -11.88 -15.80 3.47
CA GLY A 212 -10.56 -16.25 3.11
C GLY A 212 -10.48 -16.92 1.73
N LYS A 213 -9.32 -17.53 1.47
CA LYS A 213 -9.00 -18.19 0.19
C LYS A 213 -9.95 -19.34 -0.16
N ASP A 214 -10.47 -20.04 0.85
CA ASP A 214 -11.31 -21.21 0.65
C ASP A 214 -12.75 -20.83 0.27
N GLY A 215 -13.17 -19.60 0.60
CA GLY A 215 -14.51 -19.09 0.31
C GLY A 215 -15.62 -19.96 0.90
N ARG A 216 -16.87 -19.64 0.53
CA ARG A 216 -18.07 -20.44 0.86
C ARG A 216 -19.08 -20.37 -0.28
N ALA A 217 -19.90 -21.40 -0.45
CA ALA A 217 -21.07 -21.29 -1.32
C ALA A 217 -22.00 -20.16 -0.82
N PRO A 218 -22.68 -19.39 -1.70
CA PRO A 218 -23.54 -18.27 -1.29
C PRO A 218 -24.60 -18.67 -0.25
N ALA A 219 -25.20 -19.86 -0.40
CA ALA A 219 -26.21 -20.38 0.52
C ALA A 219 -25.65 -20.81 1.89
N ALA A 220 -24.34 -20.98 2.00
CA ALA A 220 -23.64 -21.40 3.21
C ALA A 220 -22.82 -20.27 3.86
N ALA A 221 -22.94 -19.04 3.35
CA ALA A 221 -22.21 -17.90 3.91
C ALA A 221 -22.77 -17.53 5.30
N PRO A 222 -21.92 -17.41 6.34
CA PRO A 222 -22.37 -17.08 7.69
C PRO A 222 -22.69 -15.59 7.79
N LEU A 223 -23.96 -15.21 7.65
CA LEU A 223 -24.40 -13.81 7.69
C LEU A 223 -24.58 -13.24 9.10
N ASN A 224 -23.82 -13.75 10.07
CA ASN A 224 -23.87 -13.24 11.45
C ASN A 224 -23.43 -11.76 11.46
N GLY A 225 -24.26 -10.89 12.06
CA GLY A 225 -24.03 -9.44 12.12
C GLY A 225 -24.58 -8.65 10.92
N PHE A 226 -25.13 -9.32 9.90
CA PHE A 226 -25.90 -8.65 8.85
C PHE A 226 -27.39 -8.75 9.17
N ALA A 227 -28.11 -7.63 9.10
CA ALA A 227 -29.53 -7.56 9.34
C ALA A 227 -30.34 -7.83 8.06
N ASP A 228 -31.59 -8.25 8.25
CA ASP A 228 -32.53 -8.41 7.15
C ASP A 228 -32.75 -7.07 6.43
N GLY A 229 -32.63 -7.07 5.11
CA GLY A 229 -32.71 -5.88 4.27
C GLY A 229 -31.38 -5.19 3.98
N ASP A 230 -30.27 -5.58 4.62
CA ASP A 230 -28.97 -4.94 4.41
C ASP A 230 -28.51 -5.04 2.95
N PRO A 231 -28.15 -3.91 2.30
CA PRO A 231 -27.51 -3.93 0.99
C PRO A 231 -26.05 -4.36 1.16
N VAL A 232 -25.65 -5.41 0.45
CA VAL A 232 -24.28 -5.92 0.53
C VAL A 232 -23.64 -5.99 -0.85
N GLN A 233 -22.32 -5.82 -0.88
CA GLN A 233 -21.48 -6.27 -1.97
C GLN A 233 -20.90 -7.64 -1.64
N VAL A 234 -20.85 -8.51 -2.65
CA VAL A 234 -20.33 -9.86 -2.57
C VAL A 234 -19.16 -10.00 -3.54
N LYS A 235 -17.99 -10.42 -3.05
CA LYS A 235 -16.83 -10.76 -3.89
C LYS A 235 -16.86 -12.24 -4.23
N LEU A 236 -16.73 -12.55 -5.51
CA LEU A 236 -16.82 -13.90 -6.08
C LEU A 236 -15.45 -14.50 -6.43
N ALA A 237 -14.36 -13.80 -6.14
CA ALA A 237 -12.99 -14.24 -6.41
C ALA A 237 -12.06 -13.86 -5.24
N TYR A 238 -10.97 -14.61 -5.08
CA TYR A 238 -9.89 -14.32 -4.12
C TYR A 238 -8.57 -14.02 -4.83
N TYR A 239 -8.17 -12.75 -4.84
CA TYR A 239 -6.91 -12.25 -5.43
C TYR A 239 -6.53 -12.91 -6.77
N ARG A 240 -7.49 -13.02 -7.69
CA ARG A 240 -7.32 -13.79 -8.93
C ARG A 240 -6.68 -12.93 -10.04
N GLY A 241 -5.43 -12.53 -9.83
CA GLY A 241 -4.61 -11.80 -10.81
C GLY A 241 -4.85 -10.27 -10.84
N GLY A 242 -4.47 -9.64 -11.95
CA GLY A 242 -4.72 -8.22 -12.22
C GLY A 242 -5.35 -8.00 -13.59
N ALA A 243 -6.21 -6.98 -13.76
CA ALA A 243 -6.66 -6.59 -15.11
C ALA A 243 -5.47 -6.22 -16.00
N ILE A 244 -4.46 -5.59 -15.38
CA ILE A 244 -3.10 -5.46 -15.92
C ILE A 244 -2.13 -5.93 -14.83
N ARG A 245 -1.23 -6.84 -15.16
CA ARG A 245 -0.19 -7.35 -14.26
C ARG A 245 1.18 -7.12 -14.86
N ILE A 246 2.12 -6.64 -14.04
CA ILE A 246 3.54 -6.53 -14.36
C ILE A 246 4.28 -7.52 -13.47
N ALA A 247 4.82 -8.58 -14.05
CA ALA A 247 5.47 -9.64 -13.30
C ALA A 247 6.61 -10.27 -14.12
N ASP A 248 7.84 -9.87 -13.81
CA ASP A 248 9.02 -10.48 -14.40
C ASP A 248 9.20 -11.96 -14.00
N HIS A 249 9.78 -12.72 -14.92
CA HIS A 249 10.15 -14.11 -14.67
C HIS A 249 11.39 -14.18 -13.77
N GLY A 250 11.42 -15.21 -12.90
CA GLY A 250 12.53 -15.42 -11.99
C GLY A 250 12.50 -14.43 -10.82
N ASP A 251 13.70 -14.04 -10.34
CA ASP A 251 13.84 -13.22 -9.13
C ASP A 251 14.55 -11.89 -9.37
N ARG A 252 15.14 -11.70 -10.55
CA ARG A 252 15.77 -10.44 -10.91
C ARG A 252 14.75 -9.58 -11.66
N PRO A 253 14.49 -8.34 -11.22
CA PRO A 253 13.66 -7.43 -11.97
C PRO A 253 14.34 -7.03 -13.28
N VAL A 254 13.56 -6.88 -14.34
CA VAL A 254 14.00 -6.57 -15.71
C VAL A 254 13.12 -5.51 -16.33
N SER A 255 11.80 -5.60 -16.13
CA SER A 255 10.84 -4.67 -16.72
C SER A 255 11.09 -3.25 -16.21
N HIS A 256 11.16 -2.28 -17.10
CA HIS A 256 11.35 -0.88 -16.73
C HIS A 256 10.70 0.09 -17.71
N ASP A 257 10.39 1.29 -17.21
CA ASP A 257 9.80 2.37 -17.99
C ASP A 257 8.47 1.96 -18.64
N ILE A 258 7.49 1.59 -17.81
CA ILE A 258 6.15 1.18 -18.20
C ILE A 258 5.17 2.32 -17.94
N THR A 259 4.43 2.73 -18.97
CA THR A 259 3.45 3.83 -18.87
C THR A 259 2.04 3.34 -19.20
N LEU A 260 1.10 3.62 -18.31
CA LEU A 260 -0.34 3.50 -18.52
C LEU A 260 -0.92 4.92 -18.58
N ASP A 261 -1.38 5.33 -19.75
CA ASP A 261 -1.77 6.70 -20.06
C ASP A 261 -3.22 6.73 -20.54
N HIS A 262 -4.11 7.45 -19.86
CA HIS A 262 -5.55 7.44 -20.19
C HIS A 262 -6.16 6.02 -20.25
N VAL A 263 -5.69 5.10 -19.41
CA VAL A 263 -6.20 3.73 -19.35
C VAL A 263 -7.45 3.68 -18.45
N THR A 264 -8.43 2.86 -18.82
CA THR A 264 -9.60 2.59 -17.96
C THR A 264 -9.64 1.12 -17.55
N VAL A 265 -9.53 0.84 -16.25
CA VAL A 265 -9.81 -0.48 -15.68
C VAL A 265 -11.24 -0.49 -15.14
N ARG A 266 -12.16 -1.15 -15.84
CA ARG A 266 -13.59 -1.13 -15.51
C ARG A 266 -13.91 -2.01 -14.30
N ASP A 267 -13.34 -3.21 -14.26
CA ASP A 267 -13.53 -4.21 -13.22
C ASP A 267 -12.32 -5.16 -13.13
N SER A 268 -12.22 -5.91 -12.03
CA SER A 268 -11.22 -6.97 -11.88
C SER A 268 -11.60 -8.01 -10.82
N ALA A 269 -11.24 -9.26 -11.06
CA ALA A 269 -11.35 -10.36 -10.10
C ALA A 269 -10.24 -10.40 -9.04
N GLY A 270 -9.18 -9.64 -9.25
CA GLY A 270 -8.13 -9.38 -8.27
C GLY A 270 -7.91 -7.88 -8.12
N GLY A 271 -6.67 -7.44 -8.31
CA GLY A 271 -6.35 -6.01 -8.34
C GLY A 271 -6.64 -5.38 -9.71
N GLY A 272 -6.71 -4.05 -9.79
CA GLY A 272 -6.82 -3.35 -11.07
C GLY A 272 -5.51 -3.46 -11.86
N VAL A 273 -4.46 -2.80 -11.35
CA VAL A 273 -3.07 -2.96 -11.79
C VAL A 273 -2.27 -3.61 -10.66
N VAL A 274 -1.58 -4.70 -10.94
CA VAL A 274 -0.74 -5.42 -9.97
C VAL A 274 0.70 -5.49 -10.46
N VAL A 275 1.66 -5.07 -9.64
CA VAL A 275 3.09 -5.08 -9.95
C VAL A 275 3.82 -5.97 -8.96
N ASP A 276 4.11 -7.20 -9.35
CA ASP A 276 4.76 -8.18 -8.47
C ASP A 276 6.27 -8.10 -8.49
N LEU A 277 6.84 -7.78 -9.66
CA LEU A 277 8.28 -7.65 -9.85
C LEU A 277 8.56 -6.79 -11.07
N MET A 278 9.21 -5.66 -10.83
CA MET A 278 9.62 -4.69 -11.83
C MET A 278 10.92 -4.00 -11.37
N ASP A 279 11.75 -3.52 -12.29
CA ASP A 279 12.96 -2.77 -11.94
C ASP A 279 12.59 -1.34 -11.53
N ARG A 280 12.20 -0.48 -12.47
CA ARG A 280 11.82 0.90 -12.13
C ARG A 280 10.95 1.54 -13.19
N GLY A 281 10.41 2.71 -12.89
CA GLY A 281 9.82 3.58 -13.90
C GLY A 281 8.41 3.13 -14.24
N LEU A 282 7.48 3.21 -13.29
CA LEU A 282 6.07 2.97 -13.54
C LEU A 282 5.35 4.33 -13.58
N ALA A 283 4.65 4.63 -14.66
CA ALA A 283 3.76 5.79 -14.73
C ALA A 283 2.32 5.32 -14.96
N ILE A 284 1.41 5.81 -14.14
CA ILE A 284 -0.04 5.69 -14.32
C ILE A 284 -0.60 7.10 -14.28
N VAL A 285 -0.99 7.60 -15.45
CA VAL A 285 -1.36 9.01 -15.64
C VAL A 285 -2.72 9.12 -16.31
N ASP A 286 -3.51 10.10 -15.86
CA ASP A 286 -4.81 10.46 -16.44
C ASP A 286 -5.78 9.27 -16.63
N SER A 287 -5.65 8.24 -15.79
CA SER A 287 -6.33 6.94 -15.91
C SER A 287 -7.50 6.81 -14.93
N GLN A 288 -8.40 5.87 -15.21
CA GLN A 288 -9.60 5.61 -14.42
C GLN A 288 -9.66 4.15 -13.94
N PHE A 289 -9.97 3.96 -12.66
CA PHE A 289 -10.11 2.66 -12.03
C PHE A 289 -11.47 2.55 -11.35
N GLY A 290 -12.22 1.53 -11.75
CA GLY A 290 -13.58 1.29 -11.29
C GLY A 290 -14.56 2.35 -11.78
N THR A 291 -15.76 2.31 -11.20
CA THR A 291 -16.86 3.23 -11.49
C THR A 291 -17.46 3.72 -10.17
N PRO A 292 -18.05 4.93 -10.11
CA PRO A 292 -18.76 5.37 -8.92
C PRO A 292 -19.86 4.38 -8.51
N GLY A 293 -19.97 4.06 -7.22
CA GLY A 293 -20.91 3.08 -6.69
C GLY A 293 -20.24 1.81 -6.15
N PRO A 294 -20.97 0.68 -6.06
CA PRO A 294 -20.42 -0.56 -5.52
C PRO A 294 -19.15 -0.97 -6.27
N SER A 295 -18.10 -1.28 -5.51
CA SER A 295 -16.78 -1.61 -6.02
C SER A 295 -16.78 -2.63 -7.16
N ALA A 296 -16.22 -2.26 -8.32
CA ALA A 296 -16.09 -3.11 -9.51
C ALA A 296 -14.75 -3.88 -9.56
N ILE A 297 -13.75 -3.41 -8.81
CA ILE A 297 -12.45 -4.06 -8.66
C ILE A 297 -12.45 -4.80 -7.33
N ALA A 298 -12.31 -6.13 -7.35
CA ALA A 298 -12.47 -6.93 -6.15
C ALA A 298 -11.47 -6.60 -5.03
N TYR A 299 -10.28 -6.11 -5.33
CA TYR A 299 -9.26 -5.77 -4.32
C TYR A 299 -8.67 -4.39 -4.59
N ASP A 300 -7.36 -4.23 -4.40
CA ASP A 300 -6.63 -2.98 -4.61
C ASP A 300 -6.80 -2.49 -6.05
N ALA A 301 -7.04 -1.20 -6.26
CA ALA A 301 -7.05 -0.68 -7.63
C ALA A 301 -5.64 -0.63 -8.24
N LEU A 302 -4.64 -0.23 -7.45
CA LEU A 302 -3.22 -0.35 -7.76
C LEU A 302 -2.48 -1.01 -6.60
N HIS A 303 -1.76 -2.09 -6.86
CA HIS A 303 -0.90 -2.74 -5.87
C HIS A 303 0.50 -2.95 -6.45
N VAL A 304 1.51 -2.41 -5.77
CA VAL A 304 2.93 -2.63 -6.09
C VAL A 304 3.56 -3.42 -4.95
N THR A 305 3.88 -4.68 -5.19
CA THR A 305 4.49 -5.58 -4.20
C THR A 305 6.00 -5.45 -4.20
N ALA A 306 6.64 -5.45 -5.37
CA ALA A 306 8.09 -5.29 -5.49
C ALA A 306 8.46 -4.54 -6.77
N ALA A 307 8.99 -3.33 -6.58
CA ALA A 307 9.61 -2.52 -7.61
C ALA A 307 10.84 -1.82 -7.04
N GLY A 308 11.81 -1.47 -7.86
CA GLY A 308 13.00 -0.73 -7.42
C GLY A 308 12.77 0.76 -7.21
N GLY A 309 11.81 1.37 -7.93
CA GLY A 309 11.42 2.76 -7.72
C GLY A 309 10.93 3.49 -8.96
N ASP A 310 10.94 4.83 -8.89
CA ASP A 310 10.45 5.74 -9.95
C ASP A 310 8.98 5.44 -10.30
N ILE A 311 8.09 5.62 -9.32
CA ILE A 311 6.66 5.32 -9.47
C ILE A 311 5.86 6.62 -9.46
N LEU A 312 5.20 6.93 -10.58
CA LEU A 312 4.33 8.08 -10.75
C LEU A 312 2.88 7.64 -10.87
N VAL A 313 2.03 8.12 -9.96
CA VAL A 313 0.57 7.95 -10.01
C VAL A 313 -0.04 9.34 -10.00
N GLU A 314 -0.46 9.82 -11.16
CA GLU A 314 -0.84 11.23 -11.32
C GLU A 314 -2.17 11.44 -12.05
N ASN A 315 -2.97 12.37 -11.54
CA ASN A 315 -4.23 12.82 -12.17
C ASN A 315 -5.23 11.70 -12.47
N ASN A 316 -5.20 10.61 -11.71
CA ASN A 316 -6.10 9.48 -11.90
C ASN A 316 -7.38 9.63 -11.10
N ARG A 317 -8.39 8.86 -11.50
CA ARG A 317 -9.59 8.61 -10.69
C ARG A 317 -9.62 7.16 -10.23
N PHE A 318 -9.68 6.97 -8.92
CA PHE A 318 -9.93 5.68 -8.28
C PHE A 318 -11.30 5.73 -7.62
N SER A 319 -12.18 4.80 -7.98
CA SER A 319 -13.54 4.77 -7.43
C SER A 319 -13.97 3.34 -7.15
N GLY A 320 -14.42 3.08 -5.92
CA GLY A 320 -14.97 1.79 -5.54
C GLY A 320 -13.96 0.65 -5.78
N SER A 321 -12.79 0.72 -5.13
CA SER A 321 -11.96 -0.48 -5.00
C SER A 321 -12.44 -1.33 -3.81
N GLY A 322 -12.30 -2.64 -3.93
CA GLY A 322 -12.75 -3.58 -2.93
C GLY A 322 -11.81 -3.69 -1.73
N ASP A 323 -10.60 -3.14 -1.86
CA ASP A 323 -9.64 -2.95 -0.78
C ASP A 323 -9.06 -1.52 -0.86
N ASP A 324 -7.74 -1.36 -0.89
CA ASP A 324 -7.09 -0.06 -0.96
C ASP A 324 -7.22 0.57 -2.36
N ALA A 325 -7.18 1.89 -2.50
CA ALA A 325 -7.08 2.47 -3.83
C ALA A 325 -5.65 2.28 -4.39
N ILE A 326 -4.65 2.60 -3.59
CA ILE A 326 -3.24 2.50 -3.95
C ILE A 326 -2.46 1.87 -2.80
N ASN A 327 -1.79 0.76 -3.05
CA ASN A 327 -0.81 0.17 -2.14
C ASN A 327 0.58 0.15 -2.79
N LEU A 328 1.50 0.97 -2.27
CA LEU A 328 2.90 1.00 -2.68
C LEU A 328 3.76 0.33 -1.61
N ALA A 329 4.01 -0.97 -1.78
CA ALA A 329 4.75 -1.79 -0.85
C ALA A 329 6.17 -2.10 -1.35
N SER A 330 6.92 -2.79 -0.50
CA SER A 330 8.18 -3.46 -0.80
C SER A 330 8.27 -4.71 0.07
N PRO A 331 8.89 -5.82 -0.39
CA PRO A 331 8.82 -7.08 0.34
C PRO A 331 9.74 -7.11 1.57
N ILE A 332 9.24 -7.64 2.68
CA ILE A 332 10.03 -8.08 3.83
C ILE A 332 10.21 -9.59 3.74
N LEU A 333 11.47 -10.04 3.71
CA LEU A 333 11.82 -11.44 3.58
C LEU A 333 12.13 -12.03 4.95
N ASP A 334 11.73 -13.27 5.21
CA ASP A 334 12.23 -14.00 6.36
C ASP A 334 13.70 -14.36 6.13
N ALA A 335 14.55 -14.20 7.14
CA ALA A 335 15.97 -14.46 7.04
C ALA A 335 16.55 -14.99 8.35
N ALA A 336 17.47 -15.94 8.26
CA ALA A 336 18.26 -16.44 9.39
C ALA A 336 19.71 -16.66 8.96
N LEU A 337 20.66 -16.05 9.67
CA LEU A 337 22.09 -16.27 9.43
C LEU A 337 22.53 -17.61 10.02
N ASN A 338 23.35 -18.34 9.27
CA ASN A 338 24.06 -19.51 9.80
C ASN A 338 25.30 -19.08 10.60
N PRO A 339 25.83 -19.95 11.49
CA PRO A 339 27.08 -19.69 12.21
C PRO A 339 28.21 -19.24 11.27
N GLY A 340 28.95 -18.22 11.70
CA GLY A 340 30.02 -17.60 10.90
C GLY A 340 29.54 -16.63 9.82
N GLY A 341 28.23 -16.39 9.66
CA GLY A 341 27.67 -15.29 8.87
C GLY A 341 27.91 -15.36 7.36
N ARG A 342 28.50 -16.46 6.85
CA ARG A 342 28.82 -16.64 5.42
C ARG A 342 27.61 -17.04 4.59
N THR A 343 26.61 -17.65 5.21
CA THR A 343 25.40 -18.16 4.57
C THR A 343 24.17 -17.83 5.40
N ALA A 344 23.00 -17.86 4.77
CA ALA A 344 21.70 -17.64 5.38
C ALA A 344 20.64 -18.54 4.76
N VAL A 345 19.54 -18.75 5.47
CA VAL A 345 18.26 -19.21 4.87
C VAL A 345 17.37 -17.99 4.71
N ILE A 346 16.87 -17.75 3.50
CA ILE A 346 15.96 -16.64 3.19
C ILE A 346 14.66 -17.20 2.62
N GLY A 347 13.50 -16.68 3.03
CA GLY A 347 12.20 -17.17 2.60
C GLY A 347 11.10 -16.11 2.60
N GLY A 348 9.87 -16.56 2.35
CA GLY A 348 8.69 -15.72 2.19
C GLY A 348 8.14 -15.77 0.76
N THR A 349 6.83 -15.53 0.62
CA THR A 349 6.05 -15.67 -0.62
C THR A 349 6.60 -14.84 -1.78
N GLY A 350 7.36 -13.78 -1.49
CA GLY A 350 8.00 -12.88 -2.45
C GLY A 350 9.52 -12.77 -2.31
N ALA A 351 10.22 -13.82 -1.87
CA ALA A 351 11.68 -13.79 -1.64
C ALA A 351 12.52 -13.62 -2.92
N ARG A 352 12.51 -12.42 -3.52
CA ARG A 352 13.23 -12.07 -4.75
C ARG A 352 14.69 -11.74 -4.43
N VAL A 353 15.52 -12.78 -4.40
CA VAL A 353 16.97 -12.68 -4.15
C VAL A 353 17.74 -13.32 -5.30
N TYR A 354 18.80 -12.66 -5.75
CA TYR A 354 19.66 -13.10 -6.86
C TYR A 354 21.13 -12.77 -6.62
N PRO A 355 22.08 -13.48 -7.25
CA PRO A 355 23.49 -13.12 -7.23
C PRO A 355 23.71 -11.67 -7.67
N GLY A 356 24.46 -10.90 -6.89
CA GLY A 356 24.65 -9.47 -7.12
C GLY A 356 23.66 -8.56 -6.39
N ALA A 357 22.56 -9.09 -5.83
CA ALA A 357 21.66 -8.30 -4.98
C ALA A 357 22.33 -7.91 -3.66
N ARG A 358 22.05 -6.69 -3.19
CA ARG A 358 22.42 -6.23 -1.85
C ARG A 358 21.23 -6.36 -0.91
N LEU A 359 21.43 -6.97 0.26
CA LEU A 359 20.42 -7.12 1.29
C LEU A 359 20.73 -6.22 2.49
N ALA A 360 19.68 -5.61 3.05
CA ALA A 360 19.70 -5.09 4.41
C ALA A 360 19.07 -6.14 5.35
N LEU A 361 19.69 -6.39 6.50
CA LEU A 361 19.29 -7.42 7.46
C LEU A 361 18.74 -6.76 8.73
N PHE A 362 17.65 -7.31 9.25
CA PHE A 362 16.93 -6.74 10.39
C PHE A 362 16.63 -7.78 11.47
N ASP A 363 16.53 -7.31 12.70
CA ASP A 363 16.03 -8.09 13.83
C ASP A 363 14.49 -8.22 13.83
N ALA A 364 13.93 -8.89 14.84
CA ALA A 364 12.48 -9.07 14.96
C ALA A 364 11.70 -7.78 15.21
N ALA A 365 12.37 -6.73 15.69
CA ALA A 365 11.82 -5.40 15.90
C ALA A 365 12.00 -4.49 14.67
N LEU A 366 12.43 -5.06 13.52
CA LEU A 366 12.71 -4.35 12.28
C LEU A 366 13.84 -3.30 12.40
N ARG A 367 14.79 -3.49 13.31
CA ARG A 367 16.01 -2.68 13.41
C ARG A 367 17.10 -3.23 12.53
N LEU A 368 17.82 -2.35 11.83
CA LEU A 368 18.93 -2.74 10.95
C LEU A 368 20.08 -3.33 11.79
N VAL A 369 20.50 -4.56 11.47
CA VAL A 369 21.61 -5.26 12.16
C VAL A 369 22.78 -5.56 11.25
N GLY A 370 22.65 -5.37 9.93
CA GLY A 370 23.75 -5.57 8.99
C GLY A 370 23.35 -5.40 7.53
N THR A 371 24.33 -5.52 6.64
CA THR A 371 24.08 -5.62 5.19
C THR A 371 24.90 -6.76 4.60
N ALA A 372 24.41 -7.35 3.52
CA ALA A 372 25.05 -8.49 2.87
C ALA A 372 25.01 -8.34 1.35
N GLN A 373 26.05 -8.84 0.68
CA GLN A 373 26.11 -8.92 -0.77
C GLN A 373 25.96 -10.38 -1.18
N VAL A 374 24.98 -10.69 -2.02
CA VAL A 374 24.67 -12.07 -2.42
C VAL A 374 25.67 -12.56 -3.47
N ALA A 375 26.37 -13.64 -3.18
CA ALA A 375 27.25 -14.33 -4.11
C ALA A 375 26.51 -15.41 -4.91
N GLY A 376 25.60 -16.12 -4.26
CA GLY A 376 24.89 -17.25 -4.84
C GLY A 376 23.72 -17.69 -3.98
N ARG A 377 22.86 -18.54 -4.54
CA ARG A 377 21.77 -19.18 -3.82
C ARG A 377 21.41 -20.51 -4.44
N LEU A 378 20.78 -21.38 -3.66
CA LEU A 378 20.13 -22.59 -4.15
C LEU A 378 18.69 -22.29 -4.62
N PRO A 379 18.07 -23.19 -5.40
CA PRO A 379 16.63 -23.14 -5.66
C PRO A 379 15.81 -23.11 -4.37
N ARG A 380 14.57 -22.61 -4.46
CA ARG A 380 13.63 -22.64 -3.32
C ARG A 380 13.23 -24.07 -2.97
N ASP A 381 13.12 -24.35 -1.68
CA ASP A 381 12.46 -25.54 -1.15
C ASP A 381 10.92 -25.44 -1.32
N PRO A 382 10.16 -26.52 -1.05
CA PRO A 382 8.69 -26.49 -1.13
C PRO A 382 8.02 -25.47 -0.20
N GLY A 383 8.73 -25.00 0.84
CA GLY A 383 8.29 -23.94 1.74
C GLY A 383 8.67 -22.54 1.26
N GLY A 384 9.24 -22.40 0.05
CA GLY A 384 9.66 -21.13 -0.53
C GLY A 384 10.97 -20.57 0.03
N ARG A 385 11.73 -21.34 0.81
CA ARG A 385 13.00 -20.92 1.42
C ARG A 385 14.18 -21.30 0.55
N MET A 386 15.25 -20.51 0.57
CA MET A 386 16.47 -20.75 -0.19
C MET A 386 17.72 -20.54 0.67
N ALA A 387 18.67 -21.47 0.56
CA ALA A 387 20.01 -21.24 1.08
C ALA A 387 20.72 -20.19 0.22
N THR A 388 21.29 -19.18 0.86
CA THR A 388 21.94 -18.03 0.24
C THR A 388 23.36 -17.91 0.77
N THR A 389 24.32 -17.67 -0.13
CA THR A 389 25.74 -17.47 0.20
C THR A 389 26.11 -16.01 -0.05
N PHE A 390 26.82 -15.40 0.88
CA PHE A 390 27.29 -14.01 0.77
C PHE A 390 28.74 -13.93 0.27
N THR A 391 29.12 -12.81 -0.33
CA THR A 391 30.48 -12.57 -0.86
C THR A 391 31.53 -12.40 0.25
N ALA A 392 31.11 -12.02 1.46
CA ALA A 392 31.90 -12.01 2.69
C ALA A 392 31.04 -12.49 3.88
N PRO A 393 31.64 -13.03 4.96
CA PRO A 393 30.94 -13.22 6.24
C PRO A 393 30.29 -11.92 6.73
N VAL A 394 29.04 -12.01 7.21
CA VAL A 394 28.31 -10.88 7.80
C VAL A 394 28.45 -10.93 9.32
N ALA A 395 29.04 -9.89 9.91
CA ALA A 395 29.02 -9.66 11.35
C ALA A 395 27.79 -8.80 11.70
N ALA A 396 26.65 -9.45 11.92
CA ALA A 396 25.44 -8.75 12.35
C ALA A 396 25.55 -8.31 13.80
N SER A 397 25.03 -7.12 14.13
CA SER A 397 25.02 -6.59 15.51
C SER A 397 23.98 -7.25 16.42
N GLY A 398 23.17 -8.18 15.89
CA GLY A 398 22.12 -8.90 16.61
C GLY A 398 21.53 -10.03 15.76
N ASP A 399 20.52 -10.70 16.31
CA ASP A 399 19.82 -11.79 15.63
C ASP A 399 19.13 -11.29 14.37
N VAL A 400 19.39 -11.95 13.25
CA VAL A 400 18.71 -11.66 11.97
C VAL A 400 17.41 -12.45 11.92
N ARG A 401 16.31 -11.74 11.69
CA ARG A 401 14.98 -12.32 11.42
C ARG A 401 14.45 -11.96 10.04
N TYR A 402 14.81 -10.79 9.53
CA TYR A 402 14.33 -10.30 8.25
C TYR A 402 15.44 -9.83 7.34
N ALA A 403 15.15 -9.83 6.05
CA ALA A 403 15.96 -9.18 5.04
C ALA A 403 15.09 -8.34 4.11
N ARG A 404 15.68 -7.30 3.51
CA ARG A 404 15.09 -6.55 2.40
C ARG A 404 16.07 -6.53 1.24
N ASN A 405 15.59 -6.81 0.03
CA ASN A 405 16.39 -6.60 -1.17
C ASN A 405 16.41 -5.11 -1.48
N MET A 406 17.60 -4.51 -1.45
CA MET A 406 17.78 -3.07 -1.67
C MET A 406 17.36 -2.65 -3.08
N ASP A 407 17.35 -3.56 -4.04
CA ASP A 407 16.93 -3.25 -5.42
C ASP A 407 15.40 -3.17 -5.56
N LEU A 408 14.62 -3.48 -4.51
CA LEU A 408 13.16 -3.61 -4.55
C LEU A 408 12.45 -2.79 -3.47
N LEU A 409 13.02 -1.65 -3.06
CA LEU A 409 12.47 -0.79 -1.99
C LEU A 409 11.34 0.14 -2.44
N GLY A 410 11.00 0.18 -3.73
CA GLY A 410 9.95 1.03 -4.30
C GLY A 410 10.18 2.53 -4.04
N ARG A 411 11.45 2.97 -4.03
CA ARG A 411 11.85 4.34 -3.68
C ARG A 411 11.49 5.35 -4.76
N ARG A 412 11.45 6.65 -4.42
CA ARG A 412 11.15 7.74 -5.37
C ARG A 412 9.80 7.53 -6.03
N TYR A 413 8.74 7.82 -5.28
CA TYR A 413 7.38 7.75 -5.78
C TYR A 413 6.62 9.05 -5.55
N ALA A 414 5.68 9.33 -6.45
CA ALA A 414 4.80 10.47 -6.35
C ALA A 414 3.35 10.06 -6.66
N VAL A 415 2.46 10.31 -5.70
CA VAL A 415 1.01 10.17 -5.82
C VAL A 415 0.43 11.58 -5.81
N VAL A 416 0.10 12.12 -6.99
CA VAL A 416 -0.19 13.55 -7.18
C VAL A 416 -1.51 13.79 -7.91
N GLY A 417 -2.35 14.71 -7.41
CA GLY A 417 -3.51 15.18 -8.18
C GLY A 417 -4.62 14.14 -8.38
N ASN A 418 -4.63 13.04 -7.64
CA ASN A 418 -5.59 11.96 -7.82
C ASN A 418 -6.91 12.23 -7.08
N GLN A 419 -8.01 11.72 -7.64
CA GLN A 419 -9.33 11.66 -7.01
C GLN A 419 -9.59 10.22 -6.54
N ILE A 420 -9.77 10.03 -5.23
CA ILE A 420 -9.96 8.73 -4.62
C ILE A 420 -11.28 8.74 -3.85
N ALA A 421 -12.22 7.89 -4.25
CA ALA A 421 -13.58 7.91 -3.72
C ALA A 421 -14.16 6.51 -3.46
N ASP A 422 -14.96 6.39 -2.40
CA ASP A 422 -15.85 5.24 -2.14
C ASP A 422 -15.16 3.86 -2.08
N CYS A 423 -13.87 3.82 -1.74
CA CYS A 423 -13.13 2.57 -1.58
C CYS A 423 -13.49 1.89 -0.25
N LEU A 424 -13.51 0.54 -0.25
CA LEU A 424 -13.90 -0.25 0.91
C LEU A 424 -12.83 -0.31 2.01
N CYS A 425 -11.62 0.19 1.76
CA CYS A 425 -10.52 0.18 2.71
C CYS A 425 -9.82 1.55 2.74
N HIS A 426 -8.50 1.61 2.56
CA HIS A 426 -7.73 2.85 2.64
C HIS A 426 -7.61 3.56 1.29
N GLY A 427 -7.25 4.84 1.32
CA GLY A 427 -6.89 5.58 0.11
C GLY A 427 -5.51 5.18 -0.41
N VAL A 428 -4.46 5.58 0.30
CA VAL A 428 -3.06 5.30 -0.08
C VAL A 428 -2.30 4.66 1.08
N LEU A 429 -1.65 3.52 0.82
CA LEU A 429 -0.63 2.95 1.70
C LEU A 429 0.77 3.44 1.28
N VAL A 430 1.41 4.14 2.19
CA VAL A 430 2.69 4.82 2.04
C VAL A 430 3.74 4.03 2.82
N GLN A 431 4.43 3.10 2.14
CA GLN A 431 5.31 2.15 2.81
C GLN A 431 6.80 2.29 2.46
N ASN A 432 7.11 3.13 1.47
CA ASN A 432 8.42 3.17 0.83
C ASN A 432 9.17 4.52 1.06
N PRO A 433 10.49 4.58 0.79
CA PRO A 433 11.33 5.77 0.96
C PRO A 433 11.16 6.82 -0.16
N ASP A 434 11.57 8.05 0.12
CA ASP A 434 11.61 9.17 -0.84
C ASP A 434 10.26 9.34 -1.54
N GLY A 435 9.23 9.62 -0.75
CA GLY A 435 7.83 9.63 -1.19
C GLY A 435 7.22 11.02 -1.24
N LEU A 436 6.29 11.23 -2.18
CA LEU A 436 5.43 12.41 -2.24
C LEU A 436 3.95 11.99 -2.38
N VAL A 437 3.10 12.41 -1.46
CA VAL A 437 1.64 12.31 -1.57
C VAL A 437 1.06 13.71 -1.52
N ARG A 438 0.65 14.25 -2.67
CA ARG A 438 0.34 15.67 -2.79
C ARG A 438 -0.87 16.01 -3.64
N ASP A 439 -1.61 17.04 -3.25
CA ASP A 439 -2.69 17.60 -4.07
C ASP A 439 -3.79 16.57 -4.43
N ASN A 440 -3.97 15.51 -3.63
CA ASN A 440 -5.00 14.49 -3.85
C ASN A 440 -6.30 14.83 -3.10
N SER A 441 -7.44 14.35 -3.60
CA SER A 441 -8.73 14.43 -2.92
C SER A 441 -9.23 13.04 -2.53
N PHE A 442 -9.63 12.88 -1.26
CA PHE A 442 -10.17 11.65 -0.69
C PHE A 442 -11.59 11.86 -0.20
N THR A 443 -12.53 11.00 -0.57
CA THR A 443 -13.92 11.09 -0.12
C THR A 443 -14.59 9.73 0.05
N GLY A 444 -15.48 9.59 1.04
CA GLY A 444 -16.33 8.41 1.20
C GLY A 444 -15.57 7.11 1.51
N LEU A 445 -14.37 7.21 2.08
CA LEU A 445 -13.56 6.04 2.40
C LEU A 445 -14.04 5.36 3.68
N ARG A 446 -13.98 4.02 3.72
CA ARG A 446 -14.30 3.30 4.96
C ARG A 446 -13.24 3.43 6.04
N TYR A 447 -11.97 3.48 5.65
CA TYR A 447 -10.85 3.66 6.58
C TYR A 447 -10.07 4.94 6.24
N ASN A 448 -8.82 5.00 6.68
CA ASN A 448 -7.94 6.16 6.58
C ASN A 448 -7.66 6.55 5.12
N ALA A 449 -7.56 7.85 4.85
CA ALA A 449 -7.16 8.34 3.54
C ALA A 449 -5.70 8.00 3.23
N ILE A 450 -4.80 8.18 4.20
CA ILE A 450 -3.37 7.95 4.04
C ILE A 450 -2.87 7.13 5.22
N ARG A 451 -2.32 5.94 4.94
CA ARG A 451 -1.73 5.05 5.93
C ARG A 451 -0.24 4.93 5.68
N VAL A 452 0.56 5.52 6.56
CA VAL A 452 2.02 5.41 6.55
C VAL A 452 2.41 4.23 7.43
N VAL A 453 2.84 3.13 6.81
CA VAL A 453 3.02 1.86 7.53
C VAL A 453 4.20 1.05 7.00
N THR A 454 4.83 0.30 7.90
CA THR A 454 5.56 -0.92 7.56
C THR A 454 5.06 -2.04 8.46
N SER A 455 4.86 -3.22 7.90
CA SER A 455 4.25 -4.34 8.59
C SER A 455 5.03 -5.63 8.40
N ALA A 456 5.57 -6.15 9.51
CA ALA A 456 6.09 -7.51 9.53
C ALA A 456 4.98 -8.58 9.56
N MET A 457 3.73 -8.25 9.91
CA MET A 457 2.59 -9.17 9.78
C MET A 457 2.27 -9.44 8.30
N TRP A 458 2.15 -8.37 7.51
CA TRP A 458 1.85 -8.43 6.09
C TRP A 458 3.08 -8.69 5.23
N ARG A 459 4.28 -8.61 5.82
CA ARG A 459 5.59 -8.70 5.14
C ARG A 459 5.79 -7.58 4.11
N GLU A 460 5.36 -6.38 4.47
CA GLU A 460 5.29 -5.22 3.57
C GLU A 460 5.97 -3.97 4.13
N GLY A 461 6.58 -3.22 3.22
CA GLY A 461 7.12 -1.89 3.44
C GLY A 461 8.58 -1.86 3.86
N ALA A 462 9.29 -0.85 3.37
CA ALA A 462 10.63 -0.48 3.78
C ALA A 462 10.61 0.43 5.03
N GLY A 463 9.42 0.91 5.39
CA GLY A 463 9.21 2.05 6.26
C GLY A 463 9.31 3.34 5.44
N ALA A 464 8.36 4.24 5.65
CA ALA A 464 8.44 5.60 5.13
C ALA A 464 9.67 6.34 5.68
N GLN A 465 10.63 6.61 4.79
CA GLN A 465 11.84 7.38 5.06
C GLN A 465 11.84 8.58 4.10
N ASN A 466 12.01 9.81 4.60
CA ASN A 466 12.00 11.03 3.78
C ASN A 466 10.73 11.17 2.93
N VAL A 467 9.57 11.24 3.59
CA VAL A 467 8.25 11.30 2.92
C VAL A 467 7.54 12.61 3.19
N VAL A 468 6.95 13.18 2.13
CA VAL A 468 6.15 14.40 2.19
C VAL A 468 4.68 14.08 1.90
N VAL A 469 3.80 14.45 2.82
CA VAL A 469 2.35 14.39 2.68
C VAL A 469 1.81 15.82 2.72
N ALA A 470 1.43 16.37 1.56
CA ALA A 470 1.15 17.80 1.47
C ALA A 470 -0.11 18.17 0.67
N ARG A 471 -0.85 19.19 1.12
CA ARG A 471 -1.96 19.79 0.35
C ARG A 471 -3.04 18.80 -0.12
N ASN A 472 -3.28 17.74 0.64
CA ASN A 472 -4.37 16.81 0.34
C ASN A 472 -5.69 17.35 0.93
N ARG A 473 -6.80 17.12 0.23
CA ARG A 473 -8.16 17.36 0.74
C ARG A 473 -8.78 16.02 1.15
N ILE A 474 -9.08 15.85 2.42
CA ILE A 474 -9.65 14.62 2.98
C ILE A 474 -11.00 14.96 3.58
N ASP A 475 -12.03 14.27 3.12
CA ASP A 475 -13.42 14.50 3.50
C ASP A 475 -14.10 13.14 3.75
N THR A 476 -14.85 12.99 4.83
CA THR A 476 -15.72 11.81 5.04
C THR A 476 -14.97 10.47 4.94
N THR A 477 -14.10 10.20 5.92
CA THR A 477 -13.43 8.89 6.10
C THR A 477 -13.94 8.20 7.36
N GLY A 478 -14.09 6.88 7.31
CA GLY A 478 -14.41 6.05 8.48
C GLY A 478 -13.18 5.66 9.32
N GLN A 479 -13.35 4.67 10.19
CA GLN A 479 -12.37 4.27 11.21
C GLN A 479 -11.92 2.81 11.04
N ASP A 480 -10.61 2.57 11.14
CA ASP A 480 -10.01 1.22 11.21
C ASP A 480 -10.27 0.56 12.60
N ASP A 481 -10.28 -0.77 12.65
CA ASP A 481 -10.73 -1.59 13.77
C ASP A 481 -9.61 -2.12 14.69
N ARG A 482 -8.34 -1.85 14.34
CA ARG A 482 -7.21 -2.28 15.18
C ARG A 482 -7.13 -1.51 16.50
N ARG A 483 -6.68 -2.21 17.54
CA ARG A 483 -6.55 -1.69 18.92
C ARG A 483 -5.16 -1.11 19.17
N GLY A 484 -5.06 -0.26 20.19
CA GLY A 484 -3.78 0.21 20.74
C GLY A 484 -3.23 1.50 20.13
N MET A 485 -3.93 2.13 19.20
CA MET A 485 -3.61 3.48 18.71
C MET A 485 -4.88 4.28 18.43
N MET A 486 -4.68 5.57 18.24
CA MET A 486 -5.73 6.43 17.70
C MET A 486 -5.70 6.40 16.18
N TRP A 487 -6.85 6.10 15.59
CA TRP A 487 -7.00 6.19 14.14
C TRP A 487 -7.23 7.62 13.71
N ALA A 488 -6.71 7.96 12.54
CA ALA A 488 -6.83 9.28 11.96
C ALA A 488 -6.87 9.23 10.43
N ALA A 489 -7.37 10.29 9.79
CA ALA A 489 -7.39 10.38 8.33
C ALA A 489 -6.00 10.19 7.71
N ILE A 490 -4.96 10.71 8.37
CA ILE A 490 -3.55 10.39 8.12
C ILE A 490 -3.01 9.65 9.34
N THR A 491 -2.62 8.38 9.20
CA THR A 491 -2.10 7.57 10.31
C THR A 491 -0.72 7.02 10.00
N VAL A 492 0.24 7.21 10.93
CA VAL A 492 1.62 6.72 10.86
C VAL A 492 1.86 5.72 11.97
N TYR A 493 2.32 4.51 11.65
CA TYR A 493 2.69 3.51 12.66
C TYR A 493 3.48 2.32 12.07
N GLY A 494 4.21 1.61 12.94
CA GLY A 494 4.87 0.35 12.61
C GLY A 494 4.15 -0.86 13.20
N GLU A 495 4.09 -1.96 12.45
CA GLU A 495 3.53 -3.24 12.89
C GLU A 495 4.59 -4.34 12.88
N LEU A 496 4.72 -5.04 14.02
CA LEU A 496 5.60 -6.19 14.15
C LEU A 496 4.86 -7.48 13.78
N ALA A 497 5.56 -8.61 13.75
CA ALA A 497 4.91 -9.90 13.52
C ALA A 497 3.98 -10.25 14.70
N ALA A 498 2.87 -10.92 14.40
CA ALA A 498 1.89 -11.28 15.43
C ALA A 498 2.40 -12.37 16.38
N ASP A 499 3.25 -13.30 15.91
CA ASP A 499 3.85 -14.37 16.71
C ASP A 499 2.84 -15.14 17.58
N GLY A 500 1.65 -15.40 17.04
CA GLY A 500 0.56 -16.10 17.70
C GLY A 500 -0.42 -15.21 18.48
N ALA A 501 -0.16 -13.90 18.57
CA ALA A 501 -1.10 -12.95 19.15
C ALA A 501 -2.35 -12.73 18.26
N PRO A 502 -3.54 -12.48 18.85
CA PRO A 502 -4.77 -12.22 18.08
C PRO A 502 -4.69 -10.98 17.18
N GLN A 503 -3.87 -10.01 17.57
CA GLN A 503 -3.50 -8.86 16.75
C GLN A 503 -2.00 -8.62 16.90
N PRO A 504 -1.31 -8.24 15.83
CA PRO A 504 0.11 -7.92 15.91
C PRO A 504 0.39 -6.70 16.79
N PRO A 505 1.50 -6.70 17.53
CA PRO A 505 1.88 -5.57 18.36
C PRO A 505 2.36 -4.40 17.50
N LEU A 506 2.19 -3.19 18.05
CA LEU A 506 2.78 -1.98 17.50
C LEU A 506 4.27 -1.93 17.80
N ALA A 507 5.02 -1.36 16.87
CA ALA A 507 6.44 -1.14 17.05
C ALA A 507 6.68 -0.10 18.16
N THR A 508 7.46 -0.48 19.17
CA THR A 508 7.82 0.37 20.31
C THR A 508 8.99 1.30 20.03
N ALA A 509 9.57 1.24 18.83
CA ALA A 509 10.65 2.10 18.39
C ALA A 509 10.34 2.69 16.99
N PRO A 510 11.01 3.78 16.60
CA PRO A 510 10.81 4.37 15.28
C PRO A 510 11.13 3.40 14.14
N LEU A 511 10.17 3.20 13.23
CA LEU A 511 10.35 2.51 11.94
C LEU A 511 10.20 3.46 10.75
N HIS A 512 9.74 4.68 10.99
CA HIS A 512 9.60 5.76 10.03
C HIS A 512 10.52 6.92 10.42
N ALA A 513 11.10 7.61 9.43
CA ALA A 513 11.93 8.78 9.71
C ALA A 513 11.82 9.88 8.65
N GLY A 514 11.95 11.14 9.07
CA GLY A 514 11.93 12.27 8.15
C GLY A 514 10.59 12.41 7.46
N LEU A 515 9.55 12.77 8.22
CA LEU A 515 8.20 12.94 7.70
C LEU A 515 7.85 14.42 7.69
N LEU A 516 7.32 14.92 6.58
CA LEU A 516 6.76 16.27 6.47
C LEU A 516 5.28 16.18 6.12
N ILE A 517 4.41 16.42 7.10
CA ILE A 517 2.95 16.40 6.93
C ILE A 517 2.45 17.84 7.01
N ARG A 518 2.06 18.42 5.87
CA ARG A 518 1.76 19.85 5.82
C ARG A 518 0.62 20.28 4.92
N ASP A 519 0.02 21.43 5.22
CA ASP A 519 -0.95 22.10 4.36
C ASP A 519 -2.18 21.23 4.00
N ASN A 520 -2.46 20.15 4.74
CA ASN A 520 -3.58 19.26 4.45
C ASN A 520 -4.88 19.84 5.01
N GLN A 521 -6.00 19.64 4.31
CA GLN A 521 -7.34 20.02 4.75
C GLN A 521 -8.13 18.76 5.05
N ILE A 522 -8.52 18.57 6.31
CA ILE A 522 -9.18 17.37 6.80
C ILE A 522 -10.51 17.76 7.44
N ALA A 523 -11.61 17.24 6.88
CA ALA A 523 -12.96 17.57 7.29
C ALA A 523 -13.84 16.32 7.47
N ASP A 524 -14.77 16.39 8.41
CA ASP A 524 -15.89 15.44 8.53
C ASP A 524 -15.47 13.97 8.63
N VAL A 525 -14.42 13.70 9.40
CA VAL A 525 -13.88 12.36 9.61
C VAL A 525 -14.41 11.73 10.91
N ASP A 526 -14.70 10.42 10.89
CA ASP A 526 -15.21 9.71 12.07
C ASP A 526 -14.16 9.56 13.19
N GLN A 527 -12.89 9.72 12.81
CA GLN A 527 -11.68 9.48 13.60
C GLN A 527 -10.87 10.79 13.83
N GLY A 528 -9.60 10.70 14.23
CA GLY A 528 -8.69 11.86 14.30
C GLY A 528 -8.30 12.42 12.93
N CYS A 529 -7.60 13.56 12.90
CA CYS A 529 -7.07 14.13 11.67
C CYS A 529 -5.69 13.57 11.34
N ILE A 530 -4.76 13.60 12.29
CA ILE A 530 -3.40 13.06 12.13
C ILE A 530 -3.04 12.23 13.36
N SER A 531 -2.48 11.04 13.16
CA SER A 531 -2.00 10.15 14.22
C SER A 531 -0.57 9.69 13.89
N VAL A 532 0.34 9.81 14.85
CA VAL A 532 1.75 9.46 14.68
C VAL A 532 2.25 8.56 15.81
N SER A 533 2.67 7.35 15.44
CA SER A 533 3.46 6.45 16.27
C SER A 533 4.65 5.88 15.50
N SER A 534 5.61 5.30 16.21
CA SER A 534 6.74 4.58 15.63
C SER A 534 7.52 5.40 14.59
N ALA A 535 7.72 6.70 14.86
CA ALA A 535 8.34 7.62 13.90
C ALA A 535 9.35 8.57 14.54
N VAL A 536 10.28 9.08 13.75
CA VAL A 536 11.26 10.07 14.22
C VAL A 536 11.48 11.17 13.19
N ASP A 537 11.82 12.39 13.66
CA ASP A 537 12.01 13.56 12.80
C ASP A 537 10.75 13.86 11.97
N VAL A 538 9.66 14.14 12.69
CA VAL A 538 8.34 14.42 12.11
C VAL A 538 8.07 15.92 12.18
N THR A 539 7.75 16.53 11.06
CA THR A 539 7.32 17.93 10.97
C THR A 539 5.85 17.99 10.61
N LEU A 540 5.06 18.63 11.47
CA LEU A 540 3.67 18.98 11.23
C LEU A 540 3.60 20.49 10.95
N ALA A 541 3.00 20.91 9.85
CA ALA A 541 2.92 22.33 9.51
C ALA A 541 1.62 22.69 8.80
N ASP A 542 0.91 23.72 9.26
CA ASP A 542 -0.21 24.33 8.52
C ASP A 542 -1.36 23.38 8.10
N ASN A 543 -1.54 22.27 8.82
CA ASN A 543 -2.68 21.37 8.60
C ASN A 543 -3.95 21.96 9.21
N ARG A 544 -5.09 21.82 8.53
CA ARG A 544 -6.40 22.29 8.99
C ARG A 544 -7.31 21.10 9.24
N CYS A 545 -7.90 21.06 10.42
CA CYS A 545 -8.77 19.97 10.86
C CYS A 545 -10.11 20.55 11.32
N THR A 546 -11.22 20.04 10.76
CA THR A 546 -12.59 20.46 11.10
C THR A 546 -13.51 19.24 11.14
N GLY A 547 -14.54 19.23 12.00
CA GLY A 547 -15.56 18.17 11.99
C GLY A 547 -15.04 16.74 12.24
N PHE A 548 -14.01 16.56 13.06
CA PHE A 548 -13.41 15.25 13.34
C PHE A 548 -14.04 14.55 14.56
N ASN A 549 -13.69 13.28 14.79
CA ASN A 549 -14.18 12.47 15.90
C ASN A 549 -15.72 12.36 15.94
N ARG A 550 -16.39 12.22 14.79
CA ARG A 550 -17.87 12.18 14.74
C ARG A 550 -18.48 10.96 15.44
N ARG A 551 -17.69 9.93 15.76
CA ARG A 551 -18.14 8.65 16.37
C ARG A 551 -17.28 8.25 17.59
N VAL A 552 -17.10 9.17 18.55
CA VAL A 552 -16.25 9.02 19.76
C VAL A 552 -16.60 7.80 20.64
N ASP A 553 -17.82 7.31 20.51
CA ASP A 553 -18.51 6.42 21.44
C ASP A 553 -17.81 5.06 21.64
N ARG A 554 -16.88 4.70 20.75
CA ARG A 554 -16.21 3.38 20.74
C ARG A 554 -14.85 3.32 21.45
N GLN A 555 -14.25 4.45 21.84
CA GLN A 555 -12.97 4.44 22.57
C GLN A 555 -12.92 5.51 23.68
N ARG A 556 -12.84 5.07 24.95
CA ARG A 556 -12.61 5.96 26.11
C ARG A 556 -11.14 6.43 26.10
N MET A 557 -10.92 7.73 25.93
CA MET A 557 -9.58 8.33 25.96
C MET A 557 -9.35 9.23 27.17
N LEU A 558 -8.10 9.24 27.65
CA LEU A 558 -7.53 10.33 28.46
C LEU A 558 -7.20 11.50 27.52
N ILE A 559 -8.10 12.47 27.46
CA ILE A 559 -7.98 13.66 26.60
C ILE A 559 -7.40 14.81 27.43
N GLU A 560 -6.19 15.27 27.12
CA GLU A 560 -5.69 16.57 27.61
C GLU A 560 -6.10 17.68 26.63
N ARG A 561 -6.46 18.86 27.12
CA ARG A 561 -6.84 20.01 26.29
C ARG A 561 -5.63 20.96 26.20
N ALA A 562 -4.80 20.85 25.17
CA ALA A 562 -3.71 21.80 24.88
C ALA A 562 -3.56 22.01 23.36
N SER A 563 -2.90 23.08 22.92
CA SER A 563 -2.47 23.28 21.52
C SER A 563 -1.32 22.34 21.15
N VAL A 564 -1.12 21.98 19.86
CA VAL A 564 -0.01 21.09 19.44
C VAL A 564 1.33 21.59 20.03
N ALA A 565 1.63 22.88 19.89
CA ALA A 565 2.80 23.52 20.47
C ALA A 565 2.92 23.32 22.00
N ASP A 566 1.83 23.47 22.76
CA ASP A 566 1.81 23.21 24.21
C ASP A 566 2.04 21.73 24.54
N GLY A 567 1.46 20.84 23.74
CA GLY A 567 1.63 19.38 23.87
C GLY A 567 3.08 18.97 23.64
N LEU A 568 3.70 19.47 22.56
CA LEU A 568 5.08 19.18 22.22
C LEU A 568 6.06 19.62 23.32
N ARG A 569 5.82 20.78 23.95
CA ARG A 569 6.63 21.24 25.10
C ARG A 569 6.57 20.30 26.31
N ARG A 570 5.50 19.51 26.44
CA ARG A 570 5.26 18.59 27.57
C ARG A 570 5.61 17.13 27.27
N LEU A 571 5.97 16.81 26.02
CA LEU A 571 6.30 15.45 25.57
C LEU A 571 7.28 14.69 26.47
N PRO A 572 8.35 15.30 27.01
CA PRO A 572 9.31 14.57 27.86
C PRO A 572 8.73 14.06 29.19
N ALA A 573 7.51 14.46 29.57
CA ALA A 573 6.94 14.23 30.90
C ALA A 573 5.70 13.31 30.95
N LYS A 574 5.16 12.79 29.82
CA LYS A 574 3.86 12.07 29.79
C LYS A 574 3.72 11.00 28.71
N CYS A 575 2.72 10.11 28.87
CA CYS A 575 2.52 8.87 28.10
C CYS A 575 1.62 8.94 26.84
N ALA A 576 0.89 10.03 26.56
CA ALA A 576 0.19 10.28 25.28
C ALA A 576 -0.36 11.71 25.23
N TYR A 577 -0.49 12.31 24.03
CA TYR A 577 -1.03 13.66 23.84
C TYR A 577 -2.15 13.72 22.78
N LEU A 578 -3.21 14.49 23.08
CA LEU A 578 -4.26 14.90 22.12
C LEU A 578 -4.32 16.42 22.06
N ALA A 579 -4.15 17.02 20.88
CA ALA A 579 -4.48 18.42 20.64
C ALA A 579 -5.97 18.53 20.32
N ARG A 580 -6.84 18.80 21.31
CA ARG A 580 -8.29 18.94 21.04
C ARG A 580 -8.61 20.07 20.04
N GLY A 581 -7.71 21.03 19.81
CA GLY A 581 -7.89 22.05 18.77
C GLY A 581 -7.72 21.53 17.34
N ASP A 582 -6.78 20.60 17.13
CA ASP A 582 -6.22 20.35 15.80
C ASP A 582 -6.38 18.89 15.32
N GLY A 583 -6.97 18.03 16.15
CA GLY A 583 -7.24 16.62 15.81
C GLY A 583 -5.98 15.77 15.62
N VAL A 584 -4.87 16.17 16.23
CA VAL A 584 -3.56 15.50 16.15
C VAL A 584 -3.31 14.62 17.39
N TRP A 585 -2.81 13.40 17.17
CA TRP A 585 -2.36 12.46 18.20
C TRP A 585 -0.92 12.01 17.95
N ILE A 586 -0.14 11.91 19.03
CA ILE A 586 1.26 11.46 18.99
C ILE A 586 1.45 10.45 20.12
N ASP A 587 2.03 9.29 19.80
CA ASP A 587 2.53 8.31 20.77
C ASP A 587 3.96 8.69 21.22
N PRO A 588 4.15 9.20 22.45
CA PRO A 588 5.47 9.63 22.94
C PRO A 588 6.40 8.46 23.29
N LEU A 589 5.88 7.23 23.39
CA LEU A 589 6.71 6.07 23.75
C LEU A 589 7.52 5.55 22.56
N SER A 590 6.97 5.69 21.35
CA SER A 590 7.58 5.19 20.12
C SER A 590 7.94 6.29 19.12
N THR A 591 7.63 7.56 19.44
CA THR A 591 7.85 8.71 18.55
C THR A 591 8.77 9.75 19.19
N ALA A 592 9.71 10.29 18.41
CA ALA A 592 10.64 11.30 18.89
C ALA A 592 10.89 12.43 17.87
N ARG A 593 11.40 13.57 18.36
CA ARG A 593 11.77 14.74 17.54
C ARG A 593 10.64 15.24 16.63
N VAL A 594 9.43 15.33 17.18
CA VAL A 594 8.28 15.95 16.51
C VAL A 594 8.38 17.46 16.62
N ARG A 595 8.20 18.16 15.51
CA ARG A 595 8.24 19.63 15.42
C ARG A 595 6.96 20.15 14.80
N GLU A 596 6.50 21.28 15.31
CA GLU A 596 5.50 22.11 14.66
C GLU A 596 6.24 23.32 14.09
N ASN A 597 6.14 23.56 12.78
CA ASN A 597 6.59 24.83 12.23
C ASN A 597 5.45 25.82 12.39
N ALA A 598 5.73 26.95 13.05
CA ALA A 598 4.80 28.07 13.06
C ALA A 598 4.47 28.47 11.61
N PRO A 599 3.21 28.84 11.31
CA PRO A 599 2.85 29.33 9.99
C PRO A 599 3.85 30.42 9.59
N ALA A 600 4.44 30.32 8.40
CA ALA A 600 5.17 31.45 7.85
C ALA A 600 4.22 32.65 7.87
N ALA A 601 4.63 33.76 8.50
CA ALA A 601 3.83 34.97 8.56
C ALA A 601 3.38 35.30 7.13
N ARG A 602 2.07 35.19 6.88
CA ARG A 602 1.48 35.33 5.55
C ARG A 602 1.42 36.79 5.12
#